data_AF-A0AAJ6MJA1-F1
#
_entry.id   AF-A0AAJ6MJA1-F1
#
_cell.length_a   1.000
_cell.length_b   1.000
_cell.length_c   1.000
_cell.angle_alpha   90.00
_cell.angle_beta   90.00
_cell.angle_gamma   90.00
#
_symmetry.space_group_name_H-M   'P 1'
#
loop_
_entity.id
_entity.type
_entity.pdbx_description
1 polymer ?
#
loop_
_entity_poly.entity_id
_entity_poly.type
_entity_poly.pdbx_seq_one_letter_code
_entity_poly.pdbx_strand_id
1 'polypeptide(L)'
;MNKSRIEALTDGIFAVVMTLTVLEFKVPKDGNLFSPNVLLMLLIYITTFVALASIWNSLHHVMTFIKSNKVDELFLWSNHWILLIVCLFPFSTVAHAEHPNSLTASIAYVSTYLIPWISLIIFSQVIYKQNNESSTLKKGIRRELKSF
;
A
#
# COMPACT_ATOMS: atom_id res chain seq x y z
N MET A 1 -11.25 16.29 3.37
CA MET A 1 -9.84 16.75 3.22
C MET A 1 -9.49 16.96 1.74
N ASN A 2 -8.50 17.77 1.39
CA ASN A 2 -8.06 17.93 -0.02
C ASN A 2 -7.30 16.67 -0.45
N LYS A 3 -7.69 16.10 -1.59
CA LYS A 3 -7.11 14.90 -2.20
C LYS A 3 -5.58 14.97 -2.34
N SER A 4 -5.06 16.09 -2.86
CA SER A 4 -3.62 16.31 -3.08
C SER A 4 -2.78 16.19 -1.81
N ARG A 5 -3.33 16.56 -0.65
CA ARG A 5 -2.63 16.44 0.64
C ARG A 5 -2.51 14.99 1.10
N ILE A 6 -3.51 14.17 0.78
CA ILE A 6 -3.49 12.73 1.11
C ILE A 6 -2.51 12.01 0.20
N GLU A 7 -2.53 12.31 -1.10
CA GLU A 7 -1.56 11.78 -2.07
C GLU A 7 -0.13 12.11 -1.65
N ALA A 8 0.16 13.38 -1.33
CA ALA A 8 1.49 13.78 -0.88
C ALA A 8 1.94 13.10 0.42
N LEU A 9 1.03 12.88 1.38
CA LEU A 9 1.34 12.15 2.61
C LEU A 9 1.65 10.67 2.31
N THR A 10 0.81 10.05 1.48
CA THR A 10 0.99 8.67 1.04
C THR A 10 2.33 8.50 0.33
N ASP A 11 2.64 9.34 -0.66
CA ASP A 11 3.91 9.30 -1.39
C ASP A 11 5.11 9.45 -0.47
N GLY A 12 5.03 10.39 0.49
CA GLY A 12 6.08 10.59 1.49
C GLY A 12 6.33 9.36 2.36
N ILE A 13 5.27 8.69 2.83
CA ILE A 13 5.40 7.47 3.64
C ILE A 13 5.98 6.32 2.81
N PHE A 14 5.51 6.11 1.58
CA PHE A 14 6.06 5.07 0.70
C PHE A 14 7.54 5.30 0.40
N ALA A 15 7.95 6.54 0.12
CA ALA A 15 9.36 6.88 -0.11
C ALA A 15 10.24 6.58 1.11
N VAL A 16 9.78 6.95 2.31
CA VAL A 16 10.50 6.65 3.56
C VAL A 16 10.58 5.15 3.80
N VAL A 17 9.48 4.40 3.66
CA VAL A 17 9.47 2.95 3.89
C VAL A 17 10.36 2.21 2.90
N MET A 18 10.30 2.54 1.60
CA MET A 18 11.13 1.90 0.58
C MET A 18 12.64 2.11 0.84
N THR A 19 13.02 3.28 1.34
CA THR A 19 14.42 3.61 1.65
C THR A 19 14.87 3.05 3.01
N LEU A 20 14.02 3.06 4.03
CA LEU A 20 14.33 2.43 5.32
C LEU A 20 14.53 0.92 5.18
N THR A 21 13.74 0.26 4.32
CA THR A 21 13.80 -1.20 4.16
C THR A 21 15.20 -1.68 3.77
N VAL A 22 15.96 -0.95 2.93
CA VAL A 22 17.33 -1.36 2.57
C VAL A 22 18.33 -1.11 3.70
N LEU A 23 18.11 -0.05 4.50
CA LEU A 23 19.05 0.37 5.55
C LEU A 23 19.08 -0.58 6.74
N GLU A 24 18.03 -1.35 6.95
CA GLU A 24 17.97 -2.35 8.02
C GLU A 24 18.82 -3.61 7.72
N PHE A 25 19.23 -3.82 6.47
CA PHE A 25 20.09 -4.95 6.11
C PHE A 25 21.53 -4.69 6.53
N LYS A 26 22.05 -5.53 7.43
CA LYS A 26 23.43 -5.44 7.90
C LYS A 26 24.39 -6.04 6.88
N VAL A 27 25.45 -5.28 6.57
CA VAL A 27 26.56 -5.78 5.75
C VAL A 27 27.34 -6.85 6.53
N PRO A 28 27.74 -7.97 5.88
CA PRO A 28 28.60 -8.97 6.51
C PRO A 28 29.91 -8.37 7.03
N LYS A 29 30.35 -8.81 8.21
CA LYS A 29 31.59 -8.30 8.85
C LYS A 29 32.85 -8.60 8.06
N ASP A 30 32.83 -9.68 7.28
CA ASP A 30 33.93 -10.12 6.42
C ASP A 30 33.93 -9.42 5.05
N GLY A 31 32.93 -8.57 4.77
CA GLY A 31 32.81 -7.84 3.51
C GLY A 31 32.44 -8.71 2.31
N ASN A 32 32.09 -9.99 2.51
CA ASN A 32 31.80 -10.90 1.41
C ASN A 32 30.36 -10.74 0.90
N LEU A 33 30.19 -9.86 -0.08
CA LEU A 33 28.91 -9.56 -0.73
C LEU A 33 28.39 -10.70 -1.64
N PHE A 34 29.23 -11.68 -1.97
CA PHE A 34 28.86 -12.80 -2.85
C PHE A 34 28.49 -14.07 -2.08
N SER A 35 28.35 -13.98 -0.75
CA SER A 35 27.88 -15.11 0.04
C SER A 35 26.41 -15.44 -0.30
N PRO A 36 26.01 -16.73 -0.27
CA PRO A 36 24.62 -17.12 -0.53
C PRO A 36 23.60 -16.42 0.37
N ASN A 37 23.98 -16.13 1.62
CA ASN A 37 23.13 -15.42 2.58
C ASN A 37 22.87 -13.97 2.14
N VAL A 38 23.90 -13.25 1.67
CA VAL A 38 23.73 -11.87 1.16
C VAL A 38 22.87 -11.85 -0.09
N LEU A 39 23.07 -12.81 -1.01
CA LEU A 39 22.25 -12.92 -2.21
C LEU A 39 20.79 -13.17 -1.86
N LEU A 40 20.50 -14.03 -0.87
CA LEU A 40 19.15 -14.26 -0.37
C LEU A 40 18.54 -12.99 0.24
N MET A 41 19.29 -12.28 1.09
CA MET A 41 18.86 -11.00 1.67
C MET A 41 18.52 -9.98 0.60
N LEU A 42 19.37 -9.86 -0.44
CA LEU A 42 19.14 -8.96 -1.57
C LEU A 42 17.89 -9.34 -2.37
N LEU A 43 17.64 -10.64 -2.61
CA LEU A 43 16.43 -11.10 -3.29
C LEU A 43 15.16 -10.80 -2.48
N ILE A 44 15.20 -10.99 -1.16
CA ILE A 44 14.10 -10.64 -0.25
C ILE A 44 13.85 -9.13 -0.30
N TYR A 45 14.90 -8.32 -0.24
CA TYR A 45 14.80 -6.86 -0.39
C TYR A 45 14.16 -6.46 -1.72
N ILE A 46 14.65 -6.97 -2.86
CA ILE A 46 14.11 -6.63 -4.18
C ILE A 46 12.63 -7.02 -4.28
N THR A 47 12.26 -8.20 -3.79
CA THR A 47 10.87 -8.67 -3.76
C THR A 47 9.99 -7.72 -2.93
N THR A 48 10.50 -7.28 -1.77
CA THR A 48 9.82 -6.33 -0.89
C THR A 48 9.65 -4.96 -1.55
N PHE A 49 10.69 -4.47 -2.24
CA PHE A 49 10.63 -3.20 -2.95
C PHE A 49 9.59 -3.23 -4.07
N VAL A 50 9.59 -4.29 -4.89
CA VAL A 50 8.60 -4.49 -5.96
C VAL A 50 7.19 -4.60 -5.38
N ALA A 51 7.04 -5.29 -4.25
CA ALA A 51 5.76 -5.38 -3.53
C ALA A 51 5.25 -4.00 -3.11
N LEU A 52 6.08 -3.19 -2.44
CA LEU A 52 5.73 -1.83 -2.03
C LEU A 52 5.37 -0.95 -3.24
N ALA A 53 6.15 -1.02 -4.33
CA ALA A 53 5.88 -0.28 -5.55
C ALA A 53 4.54 -0.68 -6.20
N SER A 54 4.20 -1.97 -6.15
CA SER A 54 2.93 -2.50 -6.67
C SER A 54 1.74 -2.01 -5.85
N ILE A 55 1.87 -1.99 -4.50
CA ILE A 55 0.83 -1.46 -3.60
C ILE A 55 0.66 0.04 -3.82
N TRP A 56 1.76 0.80 -3.92
CA TRP A 56 1.74 2.23 -4.19
C TRP A 56 1.01 2.54 -5.50
N ASN A 57 1.36 1.84 -6.59
CA ASN A 57 0.72 2.04 -7.89
C ASN A 57 -0.79 1.72 -7.83
N SER A 58 -1.16 0.65 -7.13
CA SER A 58 -2.57 0.26 -6.96
C SER A 58 -3.35 1.30 -6.15
N LEU A 59 -2.75 1.84 -5.08
CA LEU A 59 -3.37 2.88 -4.25
C LEU A 59 -3.52 4.19 -5.02
N HIS A 60 -2.48 4.59 -5.79
CA HIS A 60 -2.54 5.74 -6.68
C HIS A 60 -3.66 5.59 -7.71
N HIS A 61 -3.76 4.42 -8.35
CA HIS A 61 -4.84 4.12 -9.29
C HIS A 61 -6.23 4.26 -8.63
N VAL A 62 -6.44 3.74 -7.42
CA VAL A 62 -7.70 3.93 -6.67
C VAL A 62 -7.98 5.41 -6.41
N MET A 63 -6.96 6.19 -6.03
CA MET A 63 -7.10 7.64 -5.83
C MET A 63 -7.52 8.36 -7.10
N THR A 64 -7.03 7.96 -8.29
CA THR A 64 -7.42 8.60 -9.55
C THR A 64 -8.93 8.50 -9.85
N PHE A 65 -9.63 7.46 -9.39
CA PHE A 65 -11.08 7.32 -9.56
C PHE A 65 -11.91 8.32 -8.75
N ILE A 66 -11.32 8.93 -7.73
CA ILE A 66 -11.99 9.96 -6.92
C ILE A 66 -12.06 11.24 -7.74
N LYS A 67 -13.24 11.48 -8.35
CA LYS A 67 -13.53 12.66 -9.19
C LYS A 67 -13.72 13.95 -8.39
N SER A 68 -14.01 13.84 -7.09
CA SER A 68 -14.23 14.97 -6.19
C SER A 68 -12.90 15.45 -5.58
N ASN A 69 -12.72 16.76 -5.46
CA ASN A 69 -11.59 17.34 -4.73
C ASN A 69 -11.69 17.12 -3.20
N LYS A 70 -12.90 16.79 -2.71
CA LYS A 70 -13.15 16.41 -1.32
C LYS A 70 -13.17 14.88 -1.21
N VAL A 71 -12.37 14.39 -0.30
CA VAL A 71 -12.26 12.97 0.05
C VAL A 71 -13.13 12.66 1.26
N ASP A 72 -13.89 11.58 1.17
CA ASP A 72 -14.76 11.08 2.24
C ASP A 72 -13.95 10.48 3.40
N GLU A 73 -14.55 10.50 4.59
CA GLU A 73 -13.90 10.02 5.82
C GLU A 73 -13.58 8.53 5.77
N LEU A 74 -14.45 7.71 5.17
CA LEU A 74 -14.21 6.29 4.98
C LEU A 74 -12.93 6.03 4.17
N PHE A 75 -12.76 6.76 3.06
CA PHE A 75 -11.54 6.65 2.25
C PHE A 75 -10.30 7.04 3.05
N LEU A 76 -10.40 8.10 3.85
CA LEU A 76 -9.31 8.59 4.67
C LEU A 76 -8.87 7.52 5.68
N TRP A 77 -9.79 6.90 6.40
CA TRP A 77 -9.46 5.79 7.32
C TRP A 77 -8.91 4.56 6.59
N SER A 78 -9.48 4.19 5.44
CA SER A 78 -8.94 3.13 4.58
C SER A 78 -7.49 3.38 4.16
N ASN A 79 -7.16 4.62 3.79
CA ASN A 79 -5.80 5.02 3.43
C ASN A 79 -4.84 4.87 4.63
N HIS A 80 -5.22 5.38 5.80
CA HIS A 80 -4.39 5.26 7.00
C HIS A 80 -4.17 3.81 7.43
N TRP A 81 -5.19 2.96 7.28
CA TRP A 81 -5.05 1.53 7.53
C TRP A 81 -4.00 0.88 6.62
N ILE A 82 -4.04 1.15 5.31
CA ILE A 82 -3.04 0.62 4.37
C ILE A 82 -1.65 1.15 4.72
N LEU A 83 -1.53 2.45 5.00
CA LEU A 83 -0.26 3.08 5.37
C LEU A 83 0.33 2.49 6.66
N LEU A 84 -0.50 2.17 7.66
CA LEU A 84 -0.06 1.51 8.88
C LEU A 84 0.62 0.16 8.57
N ILE A 85 0.01 -0.65 7.70
CA ILE A 85 0.59 -1.94 7.31
C ILE A 85 1.84 -1.77 6.46
N VAL A 86 1.87 -0.77 5.58
CA VAL A 86 3.07 -0.40 4.79
C VAL A 86 4.24 -0.07 5.71
N CYS A 87 4.02 0.66 6.81
CA CYS A 87 5.06 0.95 7.80
C CYS A 87 5.65 -0.29 8.49
N LEU A 88 4.98 -1.46 8.44
CA LEU A 88 5.50 -2.71 9.02
C LEU A 88 6.45 -3.48 8.10
N PHE A 89 6.55 -3.09 6.81
CA PHE A 89 7.41 -3.78 5.84
C PHE A 89 8.88 -3.85 6.26
N PRO A 90 9.53 -2.79 6.75
CA PRO A 90 10.95 -2.86 7.12
C PRO A 90 11.20 -3.94 8.18
N PHE A 91 10.35 -3.96 9.21
CA PHE A 91 10.42 -4.93 10.30
C PHE A 91 10.20 -6.37 9.80
N SER A 92 9.12 -6.63 9.06
CA SER A 92 8.79 -8.00 8.63
C SER A 92 9.80 -8.56 7.62
N THR A 93 10.32 -7.69 6.75
CA THR A 93 11.31 -8.04 5.72
C THR A 93 12.62 -8.48 6.36
N VAL A 94 13.13 -7.72 7.33
CA VAL A 94 14.37 -8.02 8.03
C VAL A 94 14.22 -9.29 8.86
N ALA A 95 13.10 -9.42 9.58
CA ALA A 95 12.81 -10.63 10.36
C ALA A 95 12.83 -11.90 9.49
N HIS A 96 12.25 -11.83 8.28
CA HIS A 96 12.28 -12.94 7.33
C HIS A 96 13.67 -13.16 6.73
N ALA A 97 14.40 -12.09 6.41
CA ALA A 97 15.73 -12.17 5.85
C ALA A 97 16.79 -12.74 6.81
N GLU A 98 16.71 -12.40 8.11
CA GLU A 98 17.59 -12.95 9.14
C GLU A 98 17.18 -14.39 9.55
N HIS A 99 15.88 -14.74 9.41
CA HIS A 99 15.34 -16.04 9.80
C HIS A 99 14.45 -16.67 8.71
N PRO A 100 15.00 -17.02 7.53
CA PRO A 100 14.20 -17.49 6.40
C PRO A 100 13.48 -18.82 6.65
N ASN A 101 14.01 -19.65 7.55
CA ASN A 101 13.41 -20.94 7.93
C ASN A 101 12.40 -20.82 9.08
N SER A 102 12.22 -19.62 9.65
CA SER A 102 11.25 -19.41 10.72
C SER A 102 9.84 -19.27 10.14
N LEU A 103 8.94 -20.14 10.59
CA LEU A 103 7.53 -20.09 10.22
C LEU A 103 6.88 -18.76 10.64
N THR A 104 7.17 -18.28 11.85
CA THR A 104 6.57 -17.05 12.37
C THR A 104 7.04 -15.81 11.60
N ALA A 105 8.33 -15.75 11.25
CA ALA A 105 8.87 -14.67 10.42
C ALA A 105 8.26 -14.69 9.01
N SER A 106 8.12 -15.87 8.41
CA SER A 106 7.51 -16.05 7.09
C SER A 106 6.03 -15.65 7.09
N ILE A 107 5.26 -16.05 8.13
CA ILE A 107 3.86 -15.64 8.28
C ILE A 107 3.75 -14.13 8.42
N ALA A 108 4.61 -13.49 9.22
CA ALA A 108 4.60 -12.05 9.39
C ALA A 108 4.87 -11.33 8.05
N TYR A 109 5.90 -11.74 7.31
CA TYR A 109 6.25 -11.19 6.01
C TYR A 109 5.13 -11.35 4.97
N VAL A 110 4.58 -12.55 4.83
CA VAL A 110 3.46 -12.82 3.91
C VAL A 110 2.21 -12.03 4.33
N SER A 111 1.94 -11.91 5.64
CA SER A 111 0.79 -11.16 6.15
C SER A 111 0.92 -9.66 5.85
N THR A 112 2.11 -9.08 6.01
CA THR A 112 2.37 -7.68 5.63
C THR A 112 2.19 -7.44 4.13
N TYR A 113 2.42 -8.45 3.29
CA TYR A 113 2.14 -8.37 1.86
C TYR A 113 0.64 -8.52 1.54
N LEU A 114 -0.04 -9.51 2.12
CA LEU A 114 -1.42 -9.86 1.75
C LEU A 114 -2.47 -8.89 2.29
N ILE A 115 -2.31 -8.39 3.52
CA ILE A 115 -3.32 -7.54 4.17
C ILE A 115 -3.57 -6.24 3.38
N PRO A 116 -2.55 -5.51 2.87
CA PRO A 116 -2.77 -4.34 2.03
C PRO A 116 -3.54 -4.65 0.75
N TRP A 117 -3.23 -5.77 0.08
CA TRP A 117 -3.93 -6.20 -1.13
C TRP A 117 -5.41 -6.52 -0.87
N ILE A 118 -5.71 -7.27 0.19
CA ILE A 118 -7.09 -7.57 0.58
C ILE A 118 -7.83 -6.27 0.91
N SER A 119 -7.19 -5.37 1.66
CA SER A 119 -7.76 -4.07 2.03
C SER A 119 -8.04 -3.21 0.79
N LEU A 120 -7.11 -3.15 -0.16
CA LEU A 120 -7.29 -2.44 -1.43
C LEU A 120 -8.48 -2.96 -2.23
N ILE A 121 -8.64 -4.29 -2.34
CA ILE A 121 -9.77 -4.90 -3.04
C ILE A 121 -11.08 -4.51 -2.36
N ILE A 122 -11.20 -4.73 -1.04
CA ILE A 122 -12.42 -4.44 -0.29
C ILE A 122 -12.78 -2.95 -0.39
N PHE A 123 -11.82 -2.05 -0.12
CA PHE A 123 -12.08 -0.62 -0.15
C PHE A 123 -12.38 -0.11 -1.56
N SER A 124 -11.70 -0.62 -2.59
CA SER A 124 -11.98 -0.24 -3.97
C SER A 124 -13.43 -0.57 -4.37
N GLN A 125 -13.96 -1.71 -3.94
CA GLN A 125 -15.35 -2.10 -4.21
C GLN A 125 -16.36 -1.18 -3.48
N VAL A 126 -16.09 -0.85 -2.21
CA VAL A 126 -16.95 0.05 -1.42
C VAL A 126 -16.98 1.44 -2.04
N ILE A 127 -15.81 1.99 -2.39
CA ILE A 127 -15.68 3.31 -3.02
C ILE A 127 -16.35 3.33 -4.39
N TYR A 128 -16.18 2.27 -5.19
CA TYR A 128 -16.80 2.17 -6.51
C TYR A 128 -18.33 2.18 -6.42
N LYS A 129 -18.90 1.41 -5.47
CA LYS A 129 -20.35 1.35 -5.26
C LYS A 129 -20.93 2.70 -4.84
N GLN A 130 -20.31 3.39 -3.87
CA GLN A 130 -20.75 4.71 -3.41
C GLN A 130 -20.68 5.78 -4.53
N ASN A 131 -19.60 5.78 -5.32
CA ASN A 131 -19.45 6.70 -6.44
C ASN A 131 -20.47 6.43 -7.56
N ASN A 132 -20.82 5.17 -7.81
CA ASN A 132 -21.79 4.83 -8.86
C ASN A 132 -23.22 5.21 -8.44
N GLU A 133 -23.64 4.86 -7.21
CA GLU A 133 -24.96 5.21 -6.65
C GLU A 133 -25.20 6.72 -6.60
N SER A 134 -24.20 7.51 -6.21
CA SER A 134 -24.33 8.97 -6.21
C SER A 134 -24.48 9.55 -7.63
N SER A 135 -23.86 8.92 -8.62
CA SER A 135 -23.94 9.36 -10.03
C SER A 135 -25.29 9.03 -10.68
N THR A 136 -25.89 7.89 -10.34
CA THR A 136 -27.22 7.48 -10.84
C THR A 136 -28.31 8.34 -10.23
N LEU A 137 -28.26 8.60 -8.92
CA LEU A 137 -29.18 9.52 -8.23
C LEU A 137 -29.16 10.92 -8.85
N LYS A 138 -27.97 11.49 -9.09
CA LYS A 138 -27.84 12.81 -9.75
C LYS A 138 -28.41 12.83 -11.16
N LYS A 139 -28.26 11.75 -11.93
CA LYS A 139 -28.84 11.65 -13.29
C LYS A 139 -30.36 11.53 -13.25
N GLY A 140 -30.92 10.81 -12.27
CA GLY A 140 -32.36 10.68 -12.07
C GLY A 140 -33.03 12.03 -11.79
N ILE A 141 -32.55 12.74 -10.77
CA ILE A 141 -33.06 14.07 -10.40
C ILE A 141 -32.96 15.06 -11.57
N ARG A 142 -31.84 15.04 -12.32
CA ARG A 142 -31.66 15.93 -13.48
C ARG A 142 -32.63 15.63 -14.63
N ARG A 143 -33.11 14.39 -14.77
CA ARG A 143 -34.13 14.03 -15.78
C ARG A 143 -35.51 14.55 -15.38
N GLU A 144 -35.89 14.40 -14.11
CA GLU A 144 -37.17 14.91 -13.60
C GLU A 144 -37.25 16.44 -13.68
N LEU A 145 -36.17 17.16 -13.35
CA LEU A 145 -36.14 18.62 -13.47
C LEU A 145 -36.19 19.14 -14.92
N LYS A 146 -35.94 18.28 -15.94
CA LYS A 146 -36.09 18.65 -17.36
C LYS A 146 -37.46 18.33 -17.93
N SER A 147 -38.29 17.57 -17.20
CA SER A 147 -39.67 17.25 -17.59
C SER A 147 -40.71 18.24 -17.06
N PHE A 148 -40.27 19.27 -16.32
CA PHE A 148 -41.05 20.45 -15.94
C PHE A 148 -40.58 21.65 -16.74
#